data_AF-A0A1A8BFD3-F1
#
_entry.id   AF-A0A1A8BFD3-F1
#
_cell.length_a   1.000
_cell.length_b   1.000
_cell.length_c   1.000
_cell.angle_alpha   90.00
_cell.angle_beta   90.00
_cell.angle_gamma   90.00
#
_symmetry.space_group_name_H-M   'P 1'
#
loop_
_entity.id
_entity.type
_entity.pdbx_description
1 polymer ?
#
loop_
_entity_poly.entity_id
_entity_poly.type
_entity_poly.pdbx_seq_one_letter_code
_entity_poly.pdbx_strand_id
1 'polypeptide(L)'
;TFKVYESVRVTKHRYVLMLVPCPTRLSQPLTLQLSGTDILDTIDSEATGTLKDCYTTLVRCAKNPQLYFARRLNAAMKGLGTDEDTLVRIIVGRSEIDLDTVKDMYLEKYDVTLKDALDSECSGDFKRLLIEILH
;
A
#
# COMPACT_ATOMS: atom_id res chain seq x y z
N THR A 1 -16.05 -22.89 -10.88
CA THR A 1 -15.23 -23.40 -11.99
C THR A 1 -14.77 -22.25 -12.84
N PHE A 2 -13.52 -21.81 -12.69
CA PHE A 2 -12.64 -21.24 -13.71
C PHE A 2 -11.26 -21.12 -13.05
N LYS A 3 -10.36 -22.04 -13.40
CA LYS A 3 -8.95 -22.08 -13.00
C LYS A 3 -8.17 -21.26 -14.02
N VAL A 4 -7.37 -20.28 -13.59
CA VAL A 4 -6.15 -19.86 -14.28
C VAL A 4 -5.15 -19.44 -13.20
N TYR A 5 -4.21 -20.33 -12.87
CA TYR A 5 -3.00 -19.98 -12.12
C TYR A 5 -1.86 -20.15 -13.11
N GLU A 6 -1.34 -19.04 -13.62
CA GLU A 6 -0.23 -19.06 -14.56
C GLU A 6 1.10 -19.12 -13.81
N SER A 7 2.01 -19.90 -14.39
CA SER A 7 3.21 -20.41 -13.77
C SER A 7 4.34 -19.39 -13.87
N VAL A 8 4.78 -18.83 -12.74
CA VAL A 8 6.08 -18.16 -12.67
C VAL A 8 7.10 -19.15 -12.13
N ARG A 9 7.86 -19.77 -13.04
CA ARG A 9 9.13 -20.41 -12.68
C ARG A 9 10.20 -19.33 -12.70
N VAL A 10 10.75 -18.99 -11.54
CA VAL A 10 12.08 -18.37 -11.47
C VAL A 10 12.94 -19.15 -10.48
N THR A 11 14.10 -19.54 -11.00
CA THR A 11 15.02 -20.55 -10.47
C THR A 11 15.91 -20.03 -9.34
N LYS A 12 16.26 -20.96 -8.42
CA LYS A 12 17.37 -20.94 -7.43
C LYS A 12 17.30 -19.93 -6.27
N HIS A 13 16.41 -20.14 -5.31
CA HIS A 13 16.76 -20.68 -3.98
C HIS A 13 15.60 -20.47 -2.97
N ARG A 14 15.07 -21.60 -2.50
CA ARG A 14 14.16 -21.84 -1.35
C ARG A 14 12.71 -21.34 -1.46
N TYR A 15 11.84 -22.30 -1.15
CA TYR A 15 10.38 -22.31 -1.30
C TYR A 15 9.69 -21.58 -0.15
N VAL A 16 8.69 -20.76 -0.46
CA VAL A 16 7.62 -20.43 0.48
C VAL A 16 6.30 -20.40 -0.27
N LEU A 17 5.62 -21.53 -0.24
CA LEU A 17 4.21 -21.65 -0.58
C LEU A 17 3.43 -21.14 0.65
N MET A 18 2.70 -20.03 0.55
CA MET A 18 1.65 -19.75 1.53
C MET A 18 0.29 -19.70 0.83
N LEU A 19 -0.57 -20.54 1.40
CA LEU A 19 -1.90 -20.93 0.97
C LEU A 19 -2.89 -19.80 1.23
N VAL A 20 -3.89 -19.69 0.36
CA VAL A 20 -5.11 -18.90 0.59
C VAL A 20 -5.79 -19.41 1.88
N PRO A 21 -6.02 -18.57 2.91
CA PRO A 21 -6.66 -19.05 4.12
C PRO A 21 -8.17 -19.26 3.91
N CYS A 22 -8.61 -20.49 4.20
CA CYS A 22 -9.99 -20.87 4.42
C CYS A 22 -10.53 -20.14 5.67
N PRO A 23 -11.76 -19.58 5.67
CA PRO A 23 -12.26 -18.80 6.78
C PRO A 23 -12.90 -19.75 7.79
N THR A 24 -12.12 -20.32 8.69
CA THR A 24 -12.63 -20.75 10.00
C THR A 24 -11.47 -21.09 10.95
N ARG A 25 -11.40 -20.33 12.05
CA ARG A 25 -10.94 -20.78 13.38
C ARG A 25 -9.44 -20.66 13.72
N LEU A 26 -9.18 -19.64 14.55
CA LEU A 26 -8.24 -19.55 15.68
C LEU A 26 -6.73 -19.34 15.45
N SER A 27 -6.31 -18.14 15.92
CA SER A 27 -5.10 -17.83 16.70
C SER A 27 -3.74 -18.27 16.17
N GLN A 28 -3.05 -17.34 15.49
CA GLN A 28 -1.72 -16.80 15.83
C GLN A 28 -1.18 -16.06 14.60
N PRO A 29 -0.61 -14.84 14.72
CA PRO A 29 0.17 -14.26 13.63
C PRO A 29 1.45 -15.06 13.50
N LEU A 30 1.41 -16.12 12.68
CA LEU A 30 2.59 -16.83 12.20
C LEU A 30 3.36 -15.90 11.26
N THR A 31 4.03 -14.91 11.83
CA THR A 31 5.15 -14.24 11.17
C THR A 31 6.20 -15.32 10.96
N LEU A 32 6.21 -15.93 9.78
CA LEU A 32 7.34 -16.70 9.29
C LEU A 32 8.56 -15.77 9.33
N GLN A 33 9.34 -15.86 10.41
CA GLN A 33 10.71 -15.35 10.45
C GLN A 33 11.54 -16.21 9.52
N LEU A 34 11.54 -15.85 8.24
CA LEU A 34 12.46 -16.37 7.26
C LEU A 34 13.59 -15.36 7.11
N SER A 35 14.74 -15.74 7.67
CA SER A 35 15.97 -14.94 7.77
C SER A 35 15.86 -13.76 8.74
N GLY A 36 16.92 -13.52 9.52
CA GLY A 36 17.01 -12.41 10.48
C GLY A 36 17.16 -11.03 9.83
N THR A 37 16.67 -10.87 8.60
CA THR A 37 16.75 -9.68 7.75
C THR A 37 15.33 -9.35 7.28
N ASP A 38 14.93 -8.08 7.29
CA ASP A 38 13.59 -7.71 6.82
C ASP A 38 13.49 -8.05 5.33
N ILE A 39 12.34 -8.58 4.90
CA ILE A 39 12.13 -8.95 3.50
C ILE A 39 12.36 -7.79 2.52
N LEU A 40 12.22 -6.55 2.97
CA LEU A 40 12.54 -5.36 2.17
C LEU A 40 14.06 -5.22 1.95
N ASP A 41 14.88 -5.54 2.94
CA ASP A 41 16.35 -5.44 2.85
C ASP A 41 16.89 -6.47 1.85
N THR A 42 16.31 -7.68 1.84
CA THR A 42 16.65 -8.72 0.85
C THR A 42 16.29 -8.29 -0.57
N ILE A 43 15.14 -7.63 -0.76
CA ILE A 43 14.76 -7.10 -2.08
C ILE A 43 15.73 -6.00 -2.51
N ASP A 44 16.17 -5.17 -1.57
CA ASP A 44 17.11 -4.09 -1.84
C ASP A 44 18.46 -4.59 -2.35
N SER A 45 18.91 -5.77 -1.90
CA SER A 45 20.15 -6.40 -2.37
C SER A 45 20.01 -7.24 -3.64
N GLU A 46 18.83 -7.82 -3.89
CA GLU A 46 18.63 -8.80 -4.97
C GLU A 46 18.08 -8.20 -6.27
N ALA A 47 17.44 -7.03 -6.21
CA ALA A 47 16.78 -6.43 -7.37
C ALA A 47 17.21 -4.97 -7.59
N THR A 48 17.18 -4.52 -8.84
CA THR A 48 17.46 -3.13 -9.22
C THR A 48 16.39 -2.59 -10.18
N GLY A 49 16.28 -1.25 -10.24
CA GLY A 49 15.34 -0.56 -11.11
C GLY A 49 13.87 -0.90 -10.86
N THR A 50 13.04 -0.88 -11.90
CA THR A 50 11.58 -1.07 -11.81
C THR A 50 11.17 -2.39 -11.15
N LEU A 51 11.98 -3.45 -11.27
CA LEU A 51 11.67 -4.74 -10.64
C LEU A 51 11.71 -4.67 -9.12
N LYS A 52 12.67 -3.91 -8.57
CA LYS A 52 12.79 -3.66 -7.14
C LYS A 52 11.56 -2.92 -6.61
N ASP A 53 11.08 -1.92 -7.36
CA ASP A 53 9.89 -1.15 -6.99
C ASP A 53 8.63 -2.02 -7.01
N CYS A 54 8.51 -2.93 -7.99
CA CYS A 54 7.43 -3.91 -8.06
C CYS A 54 7.43 -4.83 -6.83
N TYR A 55 8.56 -5.46 -6.50
CA TYR A 55 8.65 -6.35 -5.34
C TYR A 55 8.40 -5.61 -4.02
N THR A 56 8.96 -4.42 -3.87
CA THR A 56 8.74 -3.57 -2.69
C THR A 56 7.26 -3.21 -2.54
N THR A 57 6.59 -2.88 -3.65
CA THR A 57 5.16 -2.56 -3.66
C THR A 57 4.33 -3.76 -3.23
N LEU A 58 4.60 -4.95 -3.79
CA LEU A 58 3.89 -6.19 -3.43
C LEU A 58 4.03 -6.52 -1.95
N VAL A 59 5.25 -6.44 -1.41
CA VAL A 59 5.50 -6.70 0.01
C VAL A 59 4.80 -5.68 0.90
N ARG A 60 4.83 -4.39 0.55
CA ARG A 60 4.16 -3.34 1.33
C ARG A 60 2.64 -3.55 1.35
N CYS A 61 2.04 -3.88 0.20
CA CYS A 61 0.62 -4.21 0.11
C CYS A 61 0.26 -5.44 0.97
N ALA A 62 1.12 -6.47 0.99
CA ALA A 62 0.88 -7.68 1.77
C ALA A 62 1.05 -7.47 3.29
N LYS A 63 2.02 -6.64 3.72
CA LYS A 63 2.28 -6.34 5.14
C LYS A 63 1.21 -5.44 5.76
N ASN A 64 0.90 -4.31 5.11
CA ASN A 64 -0.11 -3.37 5.59
C ASN A 64 -0.61 -2.52 4.40
N PRO A 65 -1.77 -2.86 3.81
CA PRO A 65 -2.30 -2.16 2.64
C PRO A 65 -2.69 -0.71 2.96
N GLN A 66 -3.19 -0.42 4.16
CA GLN A 66 -3.59 0.94 4.56
C GLN A 66 -2.39 1.87 4.61
N LEU A 67 -1.30 1.41 5.21
CA LEU A 67 -0.02 2.14 5.25
C LEU A 67 0.59 2.33 3.86
N TYR A 68 0.36 1.38 2.95
CA TYR A 68 0.76 1.53 1.55
C TYR A 68 -0.02 2.65 0.86
N PHE A 69 -1.35 2.71 1.04
CA PHE A 69 -2.15 3.81 0.50
C PHE A 69 -1.78 5.16 1.10
N ALA A 70 -1.56 5.24 2.41
CA ALA A 70 -1.08 6.45 3.07
C ALA A 70 0.26 6.94 2.47
N ARG A 71 1.21 6.03 2.25
CA ARG A 71 2.48 6.34 1.56
C ARG A 71 2.27 6.87 0.16
N ARG A 72 1.32 6.29 -0.58
CA ARG A 72 1.01 6.70 -1.96
C ARG A 72 0.33 8.06 -2.03
N LEU A 73 -0.58 8.36 -1.11
CA LEU A 73 -1.20 9.67 -1.00
C LEU A 73 -0.15 10.74 -0.73
N ASN A 74 0.74 10.49 0.23
CA ASN A 74 1.84 11.43 0.51
C ASN A 74 2.78 11.58 -0.68
N ALA A 75 3.09 10.51 -1.40
CA ALA A 75 3.93 10.59 -2.60
C ALA A 75 3.26 11.36 -3.74
N ALA A 76 1.94 11.24 -3.90
CA ALA A 76 1.17 11.99 -4.90
C ALA A 76 1.10 13.49 -4.59
N MET A 77 1.18 13.85 -3.32
CA MET A 77 1.23 15.23 -2.83
C MET A 77 2.65 15.82 -2.81
N LYS A 78 3.67 14.98 -2.53
CA LYS A 78 5.05 15.43 -2.36
C LYS A 78 5.78 15.48 -3.70
N GLY A 79 5.70 16.60 -4.40
CA GLY A 79 6.37 16.78 -5.69
C GLY A 79 6.27 18.19 -6.28
N LEU A 80 6.83 18.38 -7.49
CA LEU A 80 6.54 19.57 -8.30
C LEU A 80 5.17 19.38 -8.94
N GLY A 81 4.13 19.84 -8.24
CA GLY A 81 2.74 19.60 -8.59
C GLY A 81 2.17 18.34 -7.94
N THR A 82 0.87 18.15 -8.13
CA THR A 82 0.08 17.11 -7.47
C THR A 82 -0.35 16.06 -8.49
N ASP A 83 -0.13 14.78 -8.20
CA ASP A 83 -0.67 13.68 -9.00
C ASP A 83 -2.15 13.46 -8.64
N GLU A 84 -3.00 14.32 -9.23
CA GLU A 84 -4.45 14.36 -9.01
C GLU A 84 -5.11 13.02 -9.35
N ASP A 85 -4.68 12.33 -10.41
CA ASP A 85 -5.22 11.04 -10.83
C ASP A 85 -5.01 9.96 -9.76
N THR A 86 -3.81 9.91 -9.17
CA THR A 86 -3.53 8.98 -8.06
C THR A 86 -4.34 9.33 -6.82
N LEU A 87 -4.48 10.62 -6.48
CA LEU A 87 -5.28 11.05 -5.33
C LEU A 87 -6.74 10.64 -5.48
N VAL A 88 -7.37 10.99 -6.61
CA VAL A 88 -8.77 10.65 -6.89
C VAL A 88 -8.97 9.14 -6.84
N ARG A 89 -8.12 8.37 -7.52
CA ARG A 89 -8.25 6.90 -7.56
C ARG A 89 -8.18 6.26 -6.18
N ILE A 90 -7.30 6.74 -5.30
CA ILE A 90 -7.17 6.18 -3.95
C ILE A 90 -8.32 6.64 -3.05
N ILE A 91 -8.59 7.95 -2.98
CA ILE A 91 -9.60 8.53 -2.09
C ILE A 91 -10.99 8.02 -2.48
N VAL A 92 -11.38 8.14 -3.75
CA VAL A 92 -12.69 7.68 -4.22
C VAL A 92 -12.78 6.16 -4.13
N GLY A 93 -11.76 5.43 -4.61
CA GLY A 93 -11.79 3.97 -4.68
C GLY A 93 -11.73 3.25 -3.33
N ARG A 94 -11.30 3.92 -2.26
CA ARG A 94 -11.22 3.35 -0.90
C ARG A 94 -12.21 3.94 0.09
N SER A 95 -12.94 4.99 -0.30
CA SER A 95 -13.90 5.72 0.54
C SER A 95 -14.83 4.81 1.35
N GLU A 96 -15.43 3.80 0.72
CA GLU A 96 -16.39 2.89 1.38
C GLU A 96 -15.74 1.62 2.00
N ILE A 97 -14.42 1.46 1.89
CA ILE A 97 -13.73 0.22 2.27
C ILE A 97 -12.94 0.40 3.56
N ASP A 98 -11.95 1.29 3.56
CA ASP A 98 -11.01 1.46 4.67
C ASP A 98 -10.33 2.83 4.71
N LEU A 99 -10.97 3.86 4.14
CA LEU A 99 -10.40 5.21 4.08
C LEU A 99 -10.14 5.81 5.47
N ASP A 100 -10.97 5.53 6.46
CA ASP A 100 -10.74 5.97 7.85
C ASP A 100 -9.46 5.39 8.45
N THR A 101 -9.24 4.08 8.30
CA THR A 101 -7.99 3.45 8.72
C THR A 101 -6.79 4.03 7.95
N VAL A 102 -6.96 4.37 6.67
CA VAL A 102 -5.90 5.04 5.90
C VAL A 102 -5.61 6.44 6.44
N LYS A 103 -6.62 7.20 6.88
CA LYS A 103 -6.45 8.52 7.53
C LYS A 103 -5.65 8.38 8.83
N ASP A 104 -5.96 7.39 9.65
CA ASP A 104 -5.25 7.12 10.91
C ASP A 104 -3.79 6.72 10.65
N MET A 105 -3.54 5.79 9.72
CA MET A 105 -2.19 5.39 9.34
C MET A 105 -1.40 6.53 8.69
N TYR A 106 -2.06 7.46 8.00
CA TYR A 106 -1.43 8.65 7.44
C TYR A 106 -0.99 9.60 8.54
N LEU A 107 -1.88 9.87 9.50
CA LEU A 107 -1.58 10.71 10.66
C LEU A 107 -0.43 10.13 11.48
N GLU A 108 -0.46 8.83 11.81
CA GLU A 108 0.61 8.17 12.55
C GLU A 108 1.97 8.24 11.83
N LYS A 109 1.96 8.21 10.50
CA LYS A 109 3.19 8.17 9.70
C LYS A 109 3.83 9.54 9.46
N TYR A 110 2.99 10.57 9.28
CA TYR A 110 3.43 11.88 8.80
C TYR A 110 3.15 13.01 9.79
N ASP A 111 2.53 12.71 10.94
CA ASP A 111 2.16 13.67 12.00
C ASP A 111 1.30 14.84 11.51
N VAL A 112 0.60 14.65 10.39
CA VAL A 112 -0.31 15.61 9.76
C VAL A 112 -1.55 14.86 9.31
N THR A 113 -2.74 15.44 9.50
CA THR A 113 -3.97 14.79 9.03
C THR A 113 -4.03 14.79 7.50
N LEU A 114 -4.62 13.76 6.90
CA LEU A 114 -4.79 13.71 5.44
C LEU A 114 -5.58 14.91 4.91
N LYS A 115 -6.54 15.41 5.69
CA LYS A 115 -7.33 16.60 5.35
C LYS A 115 -6.48 17.85 5.29
N ASP A 116 -5.62 18.08 6.28
CA ASP A 116 -4.75 19.26 6.32
C ASP A 116 -3.70 19.21 5.20
N ALA A 117 -3.17 18.02 4.90
CA ALA A 117 -2.25 17.83 3.78
C ALA A 117 -2.91 18.16 2.43
N LEU A 118 -4.16 17.74 2.21
CA LEU A 118 -4.91 18.12 1.00
C LEU A 118 -5.27 19.60 0.99
N ASP A 119 -5.48 20.22 2.15
CA ASP A 119 -5.77 21.65 2.24
C ASP A 119 -4.59 22.53 1.82
N SER A 120 -3.36 22.08 2.12
CA SER A 120 -2.12 22.75 1.72
C SER A 120 -1.72 22.50 0.27
N GLU A 121 -1.90 21.29 -0.25
CA GLU A 121 -1.40 20.89 -1.57
C GLU A 121 -2.41 21.06 -2.71
N CYS A 122 -3.71 21.13 -2.42
CA CYS A 122 -4.76 21.28 -3.43
C CYS A 122 -5.48 22.63 -3.29
N SER A 123 -6.02 23.13 -4.40
CA SER A 123 -6.79 24.38 -4.43
C SER A 123 -8.06 24.27 -5.28
N GLY A 124 -8.91 25.29 -5.20
CA GLY A 124 -10.15 25.36 -5.97
C GLY A 124 -11.18 24.28 -5.63
N ASP A 125 -12.01 23.94 -6.61
CA ASP A 125 -13.11 22.99 -6.43
C ASP A 125 -12.63 21.54 -6.30
N PHE A 126 -11.46 21.23 -6.85
CA PHE A 126 -10.83 19.92 -6.69
C PHE A 126 -10.58 19.60 -5.20
N LYS A 127 -10.01 20.56 -4.47
CA LYS A 127 -9.84 20.44 -3.02
C LYS A 127 -11.17 20.22 -2.31
N ARG A 128 -12.18 21.04 -2.61
CA ARG A 128 -13.49 20.96 -1.97
C ARG A 128 -14.09 19.56 -2.14
N LEU A 129 -14.05 19.03 -3.36
CA LEU A 129 -14.53 17.68 -3.65
C LEU A 129 -13.83 16.60 -2.81
N LEU A 130 -12.49 16.63 -2.73
CA LEU A 130 -11.74 15.63 -1.96
C LEU A 130 -12.02 15.72 -0.45
N ILE A 131 -12.17 16.93 0.09
CA ILE A 131 -12.48 17.13 1.50
C ILE A 131 -13.89 16.63 1.84
N GLU A 132 -14.87 16.82 0.95
CA GLU A 132 -16.23 16.30 1.15
C GLU A 132 -16.28 14.76 1.16
N ILE A 133 -15.44 14.09 0.37
CA ILE A 133 -15.36 12.62 0.36
C ILE A 133 -14.69 12.08 1.64
N LEU A 134 -13.87 12.89 2.30
CA LEU A 134 -13.20 12.53 3.56
C LEU A 134 -14.08 12.68 4.79
N HIS A 135 -15.32 13.17 4.61
CA HIS A 135 -16.26 13.54 5.65
C HIS A 135 -17.04 12.34 6.23
#